data_AF-A0A6G1DFX9-F1
#
_entry.id   AF-A0A6G1DFX9-F1
#
_cell.length_a   1.000
_cell.length_b   1.000
_cell.length_c   1.000
_cell.angle_alpha   90.00
_cell.angle_beta   90.00
_cell.angle_gamma   90.00
#
_symmetry.space_group_name_H-M   'P 1'
#
loop_
_entity.id
_entity.type
_entity.pdbx_description
1 polymer ?
#
loop_
_entity_poly.entity_id
_entity_poly.type
_entity_poly.pdbx_seq_one_letter_code
_entity_poly.pdbx_strand_id
1 'polypeptide(L)'
;MAAPDSSINNFHLHYSVNVEGTKNVIDACIRCKVKRLIYTSSPSVVFDGIHGIFDADESMPYPDKFNDSYSETKADAEKLVMRANGRDGLLTCCIRPSSIFGPGDKLLVPSLAAAARAGKSKYIIGDGSNYYDFTYVENVAYGHVCAEKTLSSEDGPKRAAGKTYFITNMEPIKFWEFMSLILEGLGYERPSIKIPVSVMMPVAHVVEWTYKTFSRYGMRVPQLTPSRIRLLSCNRTFSCSRAKEQLGYEPIVSLKDGLKRTIESYPHLQAQNQRSISKASIFLGNGNFAKTVLWEDKKQTMTVLLLLAVIYYHLFTCGYTFITAMSKLFSLTALFLFIHGMLPANMFGHKVEKLEPSNFHISQVEAHYIAHSVSSTWNSLVGVLKSLCRGNDWPLFFKVVFTLLVVSILSSMSSQSAFKIGIPMVFLGFKAYEKWEDTIDNLVGDACSVVMHLGLSQKSSRQKHADN
;
A
#
# COMPACT_ATOMS: atom_id res chain seq x y z
N MET A 1 -14.36 -2.60 -20.38
CA MET A 1 -13.85 -3.99 -20.29
C MET A 1 -15.01 -4.88 -20.70
N ALA A 2 -14.83 -5.81 -21.64
CA ALA A 2 -15.93 -6.60 -22.22
C ALA A 2 -16.40 -7.76 -21.32
N ALA A 3 -15.61 -8.13 -20.31
CA ALA A 3 -15.99 -9.05 -19.24
C ALA A 3 -16.00 -8.29 -17.90
N PRO A 4 -16.83 -8.70 -16.93
CA PRO A 4 -16.81 -8.13 -15.58
C PRO A 4 -15.47 -8.42 -14.90
N ASP A 5 -15.13 -7.61 -13.90
CA ASP A 5 -13.93 -7.82 -13.10
C ASP A 5 -13.97 -9.20 -12.42
N SER A 6 -12.98 -10.04 -12.72
CA SER A 6 -12.87 -11.41 -12.21
C SER A 6 -12.69 -11.46 -10.69
N SER A 7 -12.28 -10.35 -10.06
CA SER A 7 -12.16 -10.25 -8.60
C SER A 7 -13.51 -10.09 -7.89
N ILE A 8 -14.59 -9.76 -8.63
CA ILE A 8 -15.95 -9.65 -8.09
C ILE A 8 -16.59 -11.03 -8.08
N ASN A 9 -16.91 -11.55 -6.89
CA ASN A 9 -17.57 -12.85 -6.75
C ASN A 9 -19.10 -12.72 -6.93
N ASN A 10 -19.54 -12.42 -8.15
CA ASN A 10 -20.96 -12.34 -8.51
C ASN A 10 -21.25 -13.20 -9.75
N PHE A 11 -21.74 -14.43 -9.51
CA PHE A 11 -22.04 -15.38 -10.58
C PHE A 11 -23.07 -14.83 -11.57
N HIS A 12 -24.14 -14.18 -11.11
CA HIS A 12 -25.18 -13.67 -12.00
C HIS A 12 -24.66 -12.60 -12.96
N LEU A 13 -23.78 -11.71 -12.48
CA LEU A 13 -23.13 -10.70 -13.32
C LEU A 13 -22.19 -11.35 -14.34
N HIS A 14 -21.38 -12.32 -13.91
CA HIS A 14 -20.49 -13.05 -14.81
C HIS A 14 -21.26 -13.85 -15.85
N TYR A 15 -22.35 -14.50 -15.47
CA TYR A 15 -23.18 -15.30 -16.37
C TYR A 15 -23.88 -14.41 -17.41
N SER A 16 -24.54 -13.32 -16.98
CA SER A 16 -25.27 -12.44 -17.90
C SER A 16 -24.34 -11.78 -18.92
N VAL A 17 -23.13 -11.36 -18.50
CA VAL A 17 -22.19 -10.71 -19.42
C VAL A 17 -21.43 -11.74 -20.26
N ASN A 18 -20.81 -12.75 -19.63
CA ASN A 18 -19.94 -13.68 -20.35
C ASN A 18 -20.73 -14.69 -21.17
N VAL A 19 -21.81 -15.27 -20.64
CA VAL A 19 -22.58 -16.33 -21.31
C VAL A 19 -23.69 -15.74 -22.18
N GLU A 20 -24.63 -15.00 -21.58
CA GLU A 20 -25.75 -14.43 -22.34
C GLU A 20 -25.29 -13.37 -23.34
N GLY A 21 -24.34 -12.51 -22.94
CA GLY A 21 -23.71 -11.56 -23.84
C GLY A 21 -23.04 -12.23 -25.04
N THR A 22 -22.30 -13.32 -24.83
CA THR A 22 -21.68 -14.07 -25.94
C THR A 22 -22.72 -14.71 -26.85
N LYS A 23 -23.79 -15.28 -26.28
CA LYS A 23 -24.92 -15.82 -27.06
C LYS A 23 -25.53 -14.74 -27.95
N ASN A 24 -25.79 -13.56 -27.40
CA ASN A 24 -26.35 -12.43 -28.15
C ASN A 24 -25.44 -11.97 -29.30
N VAL A 25 -24.12 -11.96 -29.08
CA VAL A 25 -23.14 -11.65 -30.13
C VAL A 25 -23.15 -12.71 -31.23
N ILE A 26 -23.18 -14.01 -30.89
CA ILE A 26 -23.27 -15.10 -31.86
C ILE A 26 -24.55 -14.95 -32.70
N ASP A 27 -25.70 -14.75 -32.07
CA ASP A 27 -26.99 -14.60 -32.76
C ASP A 27 -26.99 -13.36 -33.67
N ALA A 28 -26.38 -12.25 -33.23
CA ALA A 28 -26.20 -11.06 -34.06
C ALA A 28 -25.26 -11.32 -35.25
N CYS A 29 -24.14 -12.02 -35.05
CA CYS A 29 -23.22 -12.40 -36.13
C CYS A 29 -23.94 -13.21 -37.21
N ILE A 30 -24.75 -14.20 -36.82
CA ILE A 30 -25.52 -15.03 -37.74
C ILE A 30 -26.54 -14.18 -38.51
N ARG A 31 -27.38 -13.40 -37.81
CA ARG A 31 -28.41 -12.54 -38.45
C ARG A 31 -27.80 -11.53 -39.43
N CYS A 32 -26.67 -10.92 -39.06
CA CYS A 32 -25.98 -9.92 -39.87
C CYS A 32 -25.01 -10.54 -40.90
N LYS A 33 -24.95 -11.87 -41.02
CA LYS A 33 -24.07 -12.60 -41.94
C LYS A 33 -22.59 -12.26 -41.79
N VAL A 34 -22.16 -11.97 -40.56
CA VAL A 34 -20.75 -11.81 -40.21
C VAL A 34 -20.02 -13.11 -40.50
N LYS A 35 -18.85 -13.02 -41.15
CA LYS A 35 -18.12 -14.20 -41.62
C LYS A 35 -17.23 -14.83 -40.56
N ARG A 36 -16.72 -14.04 -39.62
CA ARG A 36 -15.69 -14.47 -38.66
C ARG A 36 -15.96 -13.88 -37.28
N LEU A 37 -15.91 -14.72 -36.26
CA LEU A 37 -16.01 -14.33 -34.86
C LEU A 37 -14.79 -14.85 -34.10
N ILE A 38 -13.96 -13.94 -33.59
CA ILE A 38 -12.80 -14.26 -32.77
C ILE A 38 -13.14 -13.92 -31.33
N TYR A 39 -13.08 -14.92 -30.45
CA TYR A 39 -13.45 -14.79 -29.05
C TYR A 39 -12.23 -14.81 -28.14
N THR A 40 -12.08 -13.78 -27.31
CA THR A 40 -11.08 -13.76 -26.25
C THR A 40 -11.57 -14.60 -25.08
N SER A 41 -11.03 -15.81 -24.93
CA SER A 41 -11.23 -16.70 -23.80
C SER A 41 -10.19 -16.45 -22.71
N SER A 42 -9.89 -17.45 -21.87
CA SER A 42 -8.89 -17.37 -20.80
C SER A 42 -8.26 -18.74 -20.57
N PRO A 43 -6.99 -18.83 -20.17
CA PRO A 43 -6.38 -20.08 -19.74
C PRO A 43 -6.98 -20.63 -18.43
N SER A 44 -7.75 -19.82 -17.72
CA SER A 44 -8.47 -20.26 -16.52
C SER A 44 -9.57 -21.29 -16.83
N VAL A 45 -10.03 -21.39 -18.08
CA VAL A 45 -11.07 -22.35 -18.49
C VAL A 45 -10.60 -23.82 -18.42
N VAL A 46 -9.29 -24.06 -18.32
CA VAL A 46 -8.71 -25.41 -18.14
C VAL A 46 -8.09 -25.60 -16.75
N PHE A 47 -8.29 -24.64 -15.83
CA PHE A 47 -7.68 -24.66 -14.50
C PHE A 47 -8.71 -24.99 -13.42
N ASP A 48 -8.42 -26.03 -12.64
CA ASP A 48 -9.31 -26.53 -11.59
C ASP A 48 -9.15 -25.80 -10.23
N GLY A 49 -8.17 -24.90 -10.11
CA GLY A 49 -7.90 -24.20 -8.85
C GLY A 49 -7.15 -25.05 -7.81
N ILE A 50 -6.69 -26.24 -8.17
CA ILE A 50 -6.05 -27.20 -7.28
C ILE A 50 -4.66 -27.56 -7.76
N HIS A 51 -4.52 -27.98 -9.02
CA HIS A 51 -3.30 -28.55 -9.54
C HIS A 51 -2.54 -27.55 -10.40
N GLY A 52 -1.21 -27.50 -10.24
CA GLY A 52 -0.35 -26.72 -11.12
C GLY A 52 -0.42 -27.24 -12.55
N ILE A 53 -0.31 -26.31 -13.51
CA ILE A 53 -0.30 -26.59 -14.94
C ILE A 53 1.11 -26.35 -15.47
N PHE A 54 1.64 -27.33 -16.19
CA PHE A 54 2.98 -27.32 -16.75
C PHE A 54 2.91 -27.56 -18.26
N ASP A 55 3.28 -26.55 -19.03
CA ASP A 55 3.34 -26.57 -20.50
C ASP A 55 2.10 -27.17 -21.17
N ALA A 56 0.91 -26.84 -20.64
CA ALA A 56 -0.33 -27.42 -21.17
C ALA A 56 -0.70 -26.84 -22.53
N ASP A 57 -1.20 -27.71 -23.41
CA ASP A 57 -1.70 -27.36 -24.73
C ASP A 57 -3.23 -27.44 -24.80
N GLU A 58 -3.80 -27.21 -25.99
CA GLU A 58 -5.25 -27.19 -26.18
C GLU A 58 -5.92 -28.57 -26.12
N SER A 59 -5.18 -29.66 -25.86
CA SER A 59 -5.76 -30.97 -25.57
C SER A 59 -6.30 -31.08 -24.14
N MET A 60 -5.90 -30.16 -23.24
CA MET A 60 -6.33 -30.15 -21.85
C MET A 60 -7.86 -29.95 -21.76
N PRO A 61 -8.59 -30.84 -21.05
CA PRO A 61 -10.03 -30.74 -20.94
C PRO A 61 -10.46 -29.59 -20.03
N TYR A 62 -11.72 -29.17 -20.18
CA TYR A 62 -12.36 -28.33 -19.16
C TYR A 62 -12.47 -29.14 -17.86
N PRO A 63 -12.17 -28.56 -16.69
CA PRO A 63 -12.29 -29.27 -15.42
C PRO A 63 -13.76 -29.49 -15.04
N ASP A 64 -14.03 -30.53 -14.25
CA ASP A 64 -15.37 -30.78 -13.69
C ASP A 64 -15.78 -29.69 -12.69
N LYS A 65 -14.79 -29.10 -12.00
CA LYS A 65 -14.99 -28.04 -11.03
C LYS A 65 -13.99 -26.91 -11.26
N PHE A 66 -14.51 -25.71 -11.46
CA PHE A 66 -13.72 -24.51 -11.69
C PHE A 66 -13.27 -23.85 -10.37
N ASN A 67 -12.18 -23.09 -10.46
CA ASN A 67 -11.65 -22.29 -9.35
C ASN A 67 -12.62 -21.18 -8.91
N ASP A 68 -13.27 -20.53 -9.87
CA ASP A 68 -14.15 -19.40 -9.65
C ASP A 68 -15.23 -19.30 -10.75
N SER A 69 -16.28 -18.52 -10.46
CA SER A 69 -17.41 -18.28 -11.37
C SER A 69 -17.00 -17.62 -12.68
N TYR A 70 -15.90 -16.85 -12.70
CA TYR A 70 -15.41 -16.24 -13.92
C TYR A 70 -14.87 -17.32 -14.88
N SER A 71 -14.07 -18.25 -14.37
CA SER A 71 -13.49 -19.36 -15.14
C SER A 71 -14.59 -20.26 -15.71
N GLU A 72 -15.60 -20.57 -14.90
CA GLU A 72 -16.77 -21.36 -15.30
C GLU A 72 -17.55 -20.66 -16.43
N THR A 73 -17.96 -19.41 -16.23
CA THR A 73 -18.76 -18.68 -17.23
C THR A 73 -17.98 -18.39 -18.52
N LYS A 74 -16.65 -18.20 -18.44
CA LYS A 74 -15.78 -18.10 -19.62
C LYS A 74 -15.67 -19.43 -20.37
N ALA A 75 -15.62 -20.56 -19.67
CA ALA A 75 -15.62 -21.88 -20.28
C ALA A 75 -16.94 -22.16 -21.01
N ASP A 76 -18.07 -21.80 -20.42
CA ASP A 76 -19.38 -21.96 -21.05
C ASP A 76 -19.53 -21.07 -22.28
N ALA A 77 -19.09 -19.82 -22.21
CA ALA A 77 -19.05 -18.93 -23.36
C ALA A 77 -18.14 -19.45 -24.49
N GLU A 78 -16.97 -19.99 -24.16
CA GLU A 78 -16.07 -20.62 -25.14
C GLU A 78 -16.75 -21.82 -25.82
N LYS A 79 -17.40 -22.71 -25.06
CA LYS A 79 -18.17 -23.83 -25.62
C LYS A 79 -19.27 -23.35 -26.58
N LEU A 80 -19.96 -22.23 -26.28
CA LEU A 80 -20.98 -21.66 -27.16
C LEU A 80 -20.37 -21.18 -28.49
N VAL A 81 -19.26 -20.46 -28.45
CA VAL A 81 -18.57 -19.96 -29.65
C VAL A 81 -18.06 -21.13 -30.51
N MET A 82 -17.52 -22.16 -29.87
CA MET A 82 -17.04 -23.36 -30.55
C MET A 82 -18.18 -24.13 -31.24
N ARG A 83 -19.34 -24.23 -30.60
CA ARG A 83 -20.55 -24.85 -31.19
C ARG A 83 -21.20 -24.01 -32.30
N ALA A 84 -20.91 -22.71 -32.35
CA ALA A 84 -21.43 -21.82 -33.38
C ALA A 84 -20.64 -21.89 -34.70
N ASN A 85 -19.44 -22.49 -34.69
CA ASN A 85 -18.64 -22.65 -35.90
C ASN A 85 -19.41 -23.42 -36.98
N GLY A 86 -19.40 -22.90 -38.20
CA GLY A 86 -20.07 -23.46 -39.37
C GLY A 86 -21.57 -23.11 -39.49
N ARG A 87 -22.21 -22.56 -38.45
CA ARG A 87 -23.63 -22.16 -38.52
C ARG A 87 -23.79 -20.96 -39.47
N ASP A 88 -24.59 -21.12 -40.52
CA ASP A 88 -24.84 -20.11 -41.55
C ASP A 88 -23.54 -19.50 -42.16
N GLY A 89 -22.47 -20.31 -42.22
CA GLY A 89 -21.18 -19.89 -42.73
C GLY A 89 -20.34 -19.04 -41.78
N LEU A 90 -20.71 -18.93 -40.50
CA LEU A 90 -19.92 -18.26 -39.47
C LEU A 90 -18.70 -19.11 -39.09
N LEU A 91 -17.50 -18.56 -39.26
CA LEU A 91 -16.26 -19.18 -38.79
C LEU A 91 -15.91 -18.62 -37.42
N THR A 92 -15.53 -19.48 -36.47
CA THR A 92 -15.15 -19.05 -35.12
C THR A 92 -13.72 -19.44 -34.76
N CYS A 93 -13.09 -18.68 -33.87
CA CYS A 93 -11.80 -19.02 -33.28
C CYS A 93 -11.75 -18.45 -31.86
N CYS A 94 -11.28 -19.23 -30.89
CA CYS A 94 -11.09 -18.72 -29.53
C CYS A 94 -9.61 -18.62 -29.22
N ILE A 95 -9.20 -17.53 -28.57
CA ILE A 95 -7.84 -17.39 -28.06
C ILE A 95 -7.84 -17.31 -26.54
N ARG A 96 -6.92 -18.02 -25.89
CA ARG A 96 -6.74 -18.10 -24.44
C ARG A 96 -5.45 -17.36 -24.06
N PRO A 97 -5.45 -16.01 -24.01
CA PRO A 97 -4.28 -15.25 -23.65
C PRO A 97 -3.89 -15.52 -22.19
N SER A 98 -2.59 -15.73 -21.93
CA SER A 98 -2.09 -15.85 -20.56
C SER A 98 -2.22 -14.55 -19.78
N SER A 99 -1.67 -14.47 -18.56
CA SER A 99 -1.87 -13.32 -17.66
C SER A 99 -1.46 -12.01 -18.36
N ILE A 100 -2.46 -11.20 -18.75
CA ILE A 100 -2.24 -10.02 -19.58
C ILE A 100 -1.67 -8.90 -18.73
N PHE A 101 -0.61 -8.24 -19.22
CA PHE A 101 -0.05 -7.04 -18.61
C PHE A 101 0.27 -5.99 -19.68
N GLY A 102 0.31 -4.72 -19.29
CA GLY A 102 0.57 -3.62 -20.22
C GLY A 102 0.03 -2.28 -19.77
N PRO A 103 0.22 -1.23 -20.58
CA PRO A 103 -0.46 0.04 -20.41
C PRO A 103 -1.98 -0.12 -20.36
N GLY A 104 -2.63 0.52 -19.40
CA GLY A 104 -4.08 0.47 -19.21
C GLY A 104 -4.62 -0.76 -18.46
N ASP A 105 -3.74 -1.66 -18.00
CA ASP A 105 -4.07 -2.65 -16.98
C ASP A 105 -4.65 -1.98 -15.71
N LYS A 106 -5.78 -2.53 -15.25
CA LYS A 106 -6.54 -2.02 -14.11
C LYS A 106 -6.44 -2.92 -12.88
N LEU A 107 -5.87 -4.11 -13.04
CA LEU A 107 -5.92 -5.15 -12.03
C LEU A 107 -4.53 -5.44 -11.47
N LEU A 108 -3.56 -5.85 -12.30
CA LEU A 108 -2.30 -6.38 -11.81
C LEU A 108 -1.39 -5.29 -11.23
N VAL A 109 -1.02 -4.30 -12.05
CA VAL A 109 -0.10 -3.21 -11.65
C VAL A 109 -0.68 -2.36 -10.51
N PRO A 110 -1.95 -1.91 -10.57
CA PRO A 110 -2.53 -1.13 -9.47
C PRO A 110 -2.63 -1.91 -8.16
N SER A 111 -3.01 -3.20 -8.20
CA SER A 111 -3.09 -4.03 -7.00
C SER A 111 -1.73 -4.27 -6.38
N LEU A 112 -0.70 -4.47 -7.21
CA LEU A 112 0.68 -4.67 -6.75
C LEU A 112 1.23 -3.40 -6.09
N ALA A 113 1.02 -2.23 -6.69
CA ALA A 113 1.39 -0.94 -6.10
C ALA A 113 0.63 -0.67 -4.79
N ALA A 114 -0.67 -0.98 -4.73
CA ALA A 114 -1.46 -0.84 -3.50
C ALA A 114 -0.98 -1.78 -2.39
N ALA A 115 -0.62 -3.03 -2.71
CA ALA A 115 -0.04 -3.97 -1.76
C ALA A 115 1.32 -3.49 -1.26
N ALA A 116 2.15 -2.90 -2.13
CA ALA A 116 3.44 -2.34 -1.76
C ALA A 116 3.32 -1.15 -0.81
N ARG A 117 2.42 -0.20 -1.13
CA ARG A 117 2.10 0.94 -0.24
C ARG A 117 1.57 0.51 1.12
N ALA A 118 0.87 -0.61 1.19
CA ALA A 118 0.38 -1.20 2.43
C ALA A 118 1.44 -2.06 3.17
N GLY A 119 2.69 -2.11 2.70
CA GLY A 119 3.77 -2.91 3.30
C GLY A 119 3.63 -4.42 3.10
N LYS A 120 2.68 -4.87 2.27
CA LYS A 120 2.35 -6.29 2.06
C LYS A 120 3.15 -6.95 0.93
N SER A 121 3.88 -6.17 0.12
CA SER A 121 4.69 -6.68 -1.00
C SER A 121 5.99 -7.35 -0.58
N LYS A 122 6.30 -7.42 0.72
CA LYS A 122 7.55 -8.01 1.24
C LYS A 122 7.57 -9.53 1.22
N TYR A 123 6.39 -10.15 1.08
CA TYR A 123 6.20 -11.59 1.25
C TYR A 123 6.13 -12.35 -0.09
N ILE A 124 6.80 -13.50 -0.12
CA ILE A 124 6.74 -14.52 -1.17
C ILE A 124 6.00 -15.71 -0.58
N ILE A 125 4.92 -16.16 -1.22
CA ILE A 125 4.20 -17.37 -0.81
C ILE A 125 4.84 -18.57 -1.48
N GLY A 126 5.30 -19.53 -0.68
CA GLY A 126 6.07 -20.68 -1.11
C GLY A 126 7.56 -20.40 -1.21
N ASP A 127 8.25 -21.21 -2.01
CA ASP A 127 9.70 -21.13 -2.24
C ASP A 127 10.09 -20.09 -3.31
N GLY A 128 9.10 -19.59 -4.06
CA GLY A 128 9.25 -18.64 -5.15
C GLY A 128 9.73 -19.27 -6.46
N SER A 129 9.68 -20.60 -6.60
CA SER A 129 10.16 -21.31 -7.79
C SER A 129 9.10 -21.48 -8.88
N ASN A 130 7.87 -21.02 -8.65
CA ASN A 130 6.74 -21.20 -9.57
C ASN A 130 6.83 -20.33 -10.83
N TYR A 131 6.72 -20.98 -12.00
CA TYR A 131 6.72 -20.39 -13.33
C TYR A 131 5.31 -20.04 -13.80
N TYR A 132 5.20 -18.88 -14.45
CA TYR A 132 3.97 -18.33 -15.02
C TYR A 132 4.23 -17.77 -16.41
N ASP A 133 3.21 -17.89 -17.26
CA ASP A 133 3.14 -17.11 -18.49
C ASP A 133 2.42 -15.78 -18.26
N PHE A 134 3.12 -14.70 -18.62
CA PHE A 134 2.57 -13.36 -18.76
C PHE A 134 2.62 -12.97 -20.23
N THR A 135 1.58 -12.33 -20.75
CA THR A 135 1.54 -11.87 -22.16
C THR A 135 1.33 -10.38 -22.22
N TYR A 136 2.18 -9.69 -22.99
CA TYR A 136 2.03 -8.26 -23.19
C TYR A 136 0.75 -7.95 -24.01
N VAL A 137 0.01 -6.92 -23.63
CA VAL A 137 -1.31 -6.60 -24.20
C VAL A 137 -1.30 -6.42 -25.73
N GLU A 138 -0.24 -5.86 -26.31
CA GLU A 138 -0.11 -5.72 -27.77
C GLU A 138 0.12 -7.08 -28.45
N ASN A 139 0.81 -8.01 -27.82
CA ASN A 139 0.98 -9.37 -28.34
C ASN A 139 -0.36 -10.13 -28.33
N VAL A 140 -1.20 -9.92 -27.31
CA VAL A 140 -2.58 -10.45 -27.30
C VAL A 140 -3.41 -9.87 -28.45
N ALA A 141 -3.32 -8.56 -28.69
CA ALA A 141 -3.99 -7.92 -29.82
C ALA A 141 -3.47 -8.48 -31.16
N TYR A 142 -2.15 -8.65 -31.30
CA TYR A 142 -1.54 -9.27 -32.46
C TYR A 142 -2.02 -10.72 -32.68
N GLY A 143 -2.20 -11.49 -31.61
CA GLY A 143 -2.82 -12.82 -31.68
C GLY A 143 -4.22 -12.83 -32.29
N HIS A 144 -5.05 -11.83 -31.99
CA HIS A 144 -6.35 -11.67 -32.66
C HIS A 144 -6.20 -11.34 -34.15
N VAL A 145 -5.23 -10.50 -34.51
CA VAL A 145 -4.95 -10.15 -35.92
C VAL A 145 -4.47 -11.39 -36.68
N CYS A 146 -3.58 -12.20 -36.11
CA CYS A 146 -3.14 -13.48 -36.69
C CYS A 146 -4.32 -14.44 -36.90
N ALA A 147 -5.21 -14.55 -35.92
CA ALA A 147 -6.42 -15.37 -36.04
C ALA A 147 -7.33 -14.87 -37.17
N GLU A 148 -7.56 -13.56 -37.28
CA GLU A 148 -8.38 -12.97 -38.35
C GLU A 148 -7.78 -13.23 -39.73
N LYS A 149 -6.50 -12.90 -39.91
CA LYS A 149 -5.75 -13.09 -41.15
C LYS A 149 -5.74 -14.55 -41.59
N THR A 150 -5.63 -15.47 -40.63
CA THR A 150 -5.69 -16.90 -40.93
C THR A 150 -7.09 -17.29 -41.38
N LEU A 151 -8.13 -16.92 -40.64
CA LEU A 151 -9.51 -17.23 -41.00
C LEU A 151 -9.97 -16.55 -42.29
N SER A 152 -9.34 -15.46 -42.73
CA SER A 152 -9.67 -14.78 -43.99
C SER A 152 -8.97 -15.40 -45.21
N SER A 153 -7.94 -16.21 -45.01
CA SER A 153 -7.22 -16.89 -46.10
C SER A 153 -8.03 -18.06 -46.68
N GLU A 154 -7.69 -18.52 -47.89
CA GLU A 154 -8.44 -19.56 -48.60
C GLU A 154 -8.46 -20.91 -47.85
N ASP A 155 -7.30 -21.37 -47.38
CA ASP A 155 -7.17 -22.64 -46.64
C ASP A 155 -7.14 -22.48 -45.12
N GLY A 156 -7.02 -21.25 -44.62
CA GLY A 156 -6.90 -21.02 -43.17
C GLY A 156 -8.13 -21.41 -42.35
N PRO A 157 -9.39 -21.29 -42.83
CA PRO A 157 -10.56 -21.83 -42.14
C PRO A 157 -10.45 -23.33 -41.86
N LYS A 158 -9.97 -24.14 -42.82
CA LYS A 158 -9.78 -25.59 -42.63
C LYS A 158 -8.77 -25.86 -41.50
N ARG A 159 -7.77 -24.98 -41.36
CA ARG A 159 -6.72 -25.09 -40.37
C ARG A 159 -7.13 -24.57 -38.99
N ALA A 160 -7.90 -23.48 -38.91
CA ALA A 160 -8.07 -22.69 -37.69
C ALA A 160 -9.50 -22.44 -37.22
N ALA A 161 -10.51 -22.69 -38.05
CA ALA A 161 -11.90 -22.48 -37.66
C ALA A 161 -12.36 -23.55 -36.64
N GLY A 162 -13.20 -23.13 -35.69
CA GLY A 162 -13.73 -23.98 -34.62
C GLY A 162 -12.63 -24.54 -33.72
N LYS A 163 -11.54 -23.78 -33.51
CA LYS A 163 -10.40 -24.18 -32.68
C LYS A 163 -10.08 -23.13 -31.62
N THR A 164 -9.43 -23.59 -30.56
CA THR A 164 -8.89 -22.77 -29.48
C THR A 164 -7.38 -22.69 -29.59
N TYR A 165 -6.78 -21.59 -29.10
CA TYR A 165 -5.33 -21.37 -29.12
C TYR A 165 -4.86 -20.68 -27.84
N PHE A 166 -3.84 -21.20 -27.17
CA PHE A 166 -3.13 -20.43 -26.14
C PHE A 166 -2.24 -19.37 -26.79
N ILE A 167 -2.28 -18.16 -26.23
CA ILE A 167 -1.46 -17.04 -26.68
C ILE A 167 -0.59 -16.63 -25.48
N THR A 168 0.72 -16.86 -25.60
CA THR A 168 1.71 -16.50 -24.59
C THR A 168 2.78 -15.57 -25.17
N ASN A 169 3.66 -15.03 -24.32
CA ASN A 169 4.86 -14.30 -24.77
C ASN A 169 6.03 -15.22 -25.15
N MET A 170 5.86 -16.55 -25.05
CA MET A 170 6.92 -17.56 -25.24
C MET A 170 8.17 -17.38 -24.34
N GLU A 171 8.03 -16.63 -23.25
CA GLU A 171 9.11 -16.30 -22.30
C GLU A 171 8.62 -16.58 -20.86
N PRO A 172 8.46 -17.86 -20.46
CA PRO A 172 7.99 -18.20 -19.13
C PRO A 172 8.98 -17.71 -18.07
N ILE A 173 8.47 -17.03 -17.05
CA ILE A 173 9.26 -16.42 -15.98
C ILE A 173 8.72 -16.85 -14.62
N LYS A 174 9.57 -16.85 -13.60
CA LYS A 174 9.10 -17.07 -12.22
C LYS A 174 8.10 -15.97 -11.85
N PHE A 175 6.97 -16.35 -11.29
CA PHE A 175 5.90 -15.43 -10.89
C PHE A 175 6.43 -14.28 -10.02
N TRP A 176 7.20 -14.62 -8.99
CA TRP A 176 7.77 -13.66 -8.06
C TRP A 176 8.89 -12.81 -8.66
N GLU A 177 9.59 -13.31 -9.68
CA GLU A 177 10.55 -12.51 -10.44
C GLU A 177 9.82 -11.43 -11.23
N PHE A 178 8.75 -11.80 -11.94
CA PHE A 178 7.93 -10.85 -12.68
C PHE A 178 7.32 -9.77 -11.77
N MET A 179 6.76 -10.16 -10.62
CA MET A 179 6.25 -9.19 -9.63
C MET A 179 7.36 -8.26 -9.13
N SER A 180 8.56 -8.81 -8.90
CA SER A 180 9.72 -8.03 -8.45
C SER A 180 10.15 -6.98 -9.48
N LEU A 181 10.21 -7.35 -10.77
CA LEU A 181 10.58 -6.43 -11.84
C LEU A 181 9.62 -5.25 -11.96
N ILE A 182 8.31 -5.47 -11.77
CA ILE A 182 7.32 -4.38 -11.75
C ILE A 182 7.50 -3.51 -10.52
N LEU A 183 7.66 -4.11 -9.33
CA LEU A 183 7.84 -3.37 -8.07
C LEU A 183 9.09 -2.49 -8.11
N GLU A 184 10.22 -3.04 -8.53
CA GLU A 184 11.49 -2.32 -8.69
C GLU A 184 11.37 -1.19 -9.71
N GLY A 185 10.75 -1.47 -10.86
CA GLY A 185 10.49 -0.46 -11.89
C GLY A 185 9.63 0.70 -11.41
N LEU A 186 8.70 0.43 -10.48
CA LEU A 186 7.88 1.46 -9.83
C LEU A 186 8.57 2.11 -8.62
N GLY A 187 9.77 1.69 -8.22
CA GLY A 187 10.51 2.23 -7.08
C GLY A 187 10.16 1.65 -5.71
N TYR A 188 9.46 0.50 -5.65
CA TYR A 188 9.18 -0.22 -4.41
C TYR A 188 10.25 -1.28 -4.09
N GLU A 189 10.29 -1.73 -2.84
CA GLU A 189 11.19 -2.79 -2.40
C GLU A 189 10.80 -4.16 -2.97
N ARG A 190 11.83 -4.96 -3.27
CA ARG A 190 11.69 -6.33 -3.75
C ARG A 190 11.14 -7.26 -2.65
N PRO A 191 10.19 -8.16 -2.95
CA PRO A 191 9.78 -9.22 -2.03
C PRO A 191 10.98 -10.11 -1.66
N SER A 192 11.18 -10.37 -0.37
CA SER A 192 12.33 -11.16 0.14
C SER A 192 11.96 -12.18 1.22
N ILE A 193 10.84 -11.98 1.91
CA ILE A 193 10.43 -12.84 3.03
C ILE A 193 9.60 -14.00 2.48
N LYS A 194 10.15 -15.21 2.51
CA LYS A 194 9.44 -16.41 2.06
C LYS A 194 8.59 -17.00 3.19
N ILE A 195 7.31 -17.26 2.91
CA ILE A 195 6.38 -17.94 3.82
C ILE A 195 5.97 -19.27 3.18
N PRO A 196 6.25 -20.42 3.81
CA PRO A 196 5.85 -21.72 3.27
C PRO A 196 4.34 -21.84 3.05
N VAL A 197 3.95 -22.50 1.95
CA VAL A 197 2.53 -22.76 1.61
C VAL A 197 1.84 -23.57 2.72
N SER A 198 2.56 -24.50 3.35
CA SER A 198 2.05 -25.31 4.47
C SER A 198 1.60 -24.48 5.67
N VAL A 199 2.19 -23.29 5.88
CA VAL A 199 1.79 -22.36 6.94
C VAL A 199 0.61 -21.50 6.49
N MET A 200 0.64 -20.99 5.25
CA MET A 200 -0.39 -20.07 4.76
C MET A 200 -1.71 -20.78 4.42
N MET A 201 -1.69 -22.03 3.97
CA MET A 201 -2.90 -22.76 3.57
C MET A 201 -3.91 -22.98 4.72
N PRO A 202 -3.51 -23.46 5.92
CA PRO A 202 -4.42 -23.54 7.05
C PRO A 202 -5.01 -22.18 7.43
N VAL A 203 -4.19 -21.13 7.44
CA VAL A 203 -4.65 -19.76 7.73
C VAL A 203 -5.72 -19.33 6.72
N ALA A 204 -5.52 -19.58 5.43
CA ALA A 204 -6.51 -19.26 4.41
C ALA A 204 -7.79 -20.09 4.54
N HIS A 205 -7.72 -21.36 4.92
CA HIS A 205 -8.91 -22.16 5.20
C HIS A 205 -9.71 -21.62 6.39
N VAL A 206 -9.03 -21.18 7.45
CA VAL A 206 -9.68 -20.52 8.59
C VAL A 206 -10.34 -19.22 8.16
N VAL A 207 -9.64 -18.37 7.39
CA VAL A 207 -10.18 -17.12 6.85
C VAL A 207 -11.39 -17.36 5.93
N GLU A 208 -11.34 -18.38 5.08
CA GLU A 208 -12.46 -18.74 4.23
C GLU A 208 -13.65 -19.27 5.03
N TRP A 209 -13.39 -20.09 6.05
CA TRP A 209 -14.42 -20.63 6.94
C TRP A 209 -15.10 -19.52 7.76
N THR A 210 -14.32 -18.59 8.34
CA THR A 210 -14.89 -17.43 9.04
C THR A 210 -15.70 -16.57 8.07
N TYR A 211 -15.21 -16.34 6.85
CA TYR A 211 -15.96 -15.63 5.83
C TYR A 211 -17.27 -16.33 5.49
N LYS A 212 -17.28 -17.64 5.21
CA LYS A 212 -18.52 -18.37 4.92
C LYS A 212 -19.52 -18.30 6.07
N THR A 213 -19.04 -18.35 7.31
CA THR A 213 -19.88 -18.30 8.52
C THR A 213 -20.46 -16.91 8.76
N PHE A 214 -19.67 -15.85 8.58
CA PHE A 214 -20.06 -14.48 8.94
C PHE A 214 -20.36 -13.57 7.73
N SER A 215 -20.31 -14.07 6.50
CA SER A 215 -20.58 -13.31 5.27
C SER A 215 -21.98 -12.68 5.26
N ARG A 216 -22.97 -13.33 5.89
CA ARG A 216 -24.34 -12.81 6.06
C ARG A 216 -24.41 -11.52 6.87
N TYR A 217 -23.37 -11.20 7.64
CA TYR A 217 -23.25 -9.96 8.42
C TYR A 217 -22.49 -8.85 7.69
N GLY A 218 -22.29 -8.98 6.37
CA GLY A 218 -21.71 -7.92 5.54
C GLY A 218 -20.18 -7.84 5.57
N MET A 219 -19.49 -8.93 5.93
CA MET A 219 -18.03 -8.99 5.82
C MET A 219 -17.58 -8.89 4.36
N ARG A 220 -16.49 -8.15 4.13
CA ARG A 220 -15.86 -8.05 2.80
C ARG A 220 -15.18 -9.37 2.42
N VAL A 221 -15.14 -9.66 1.11
CA VAL A 221 -14.46 -10.84 0.57
C VAL A 221 -12.98 -10.82 0.99
N PRO A 222 -12.48 -11.88 1.65
CA PRO A 222 -11.10 -11.91 2.09
C PRO A 222 -10.14 -11.99 0.89
N GLN A 223 -9.03 -11.27 0.98
CA GLN A 223 -7.94 -11.32 -0.01
C GLN A 223 -7.13 -12.62 0.11
N LEU A 224 -7.16 -13.28 1.26
CA LEU A 224 -6.42 -14.50 1.56
C LEU A 224 -7.37 -15.71 1.52
N THR A 225 -7.48 -16.33 0.35
CA THR A 225 -8.26 -17.57 0.14
C THR A 225 -7.35 -18.72 -0.29
N PRO A 226 -7.73 -19.98 -0.05
CA PRO A 226 -6.94 -21.14 -0.50
C PRO A 226 -6.72 -21.13 -2.01
N SER A 227 -7.72 -20.72 -2.80
CA SER A 227 -7.62 -20.55 -4.25
C SER A 227 -6.55 -19.54 -4.65
N ARG A 228 -6.48 -18.40 -3.96
CA ARG A 228 -5.47 -17.37 -4.24
C ARG A 228 -4.08 -17.81 -3.82
N ILE A 229 -3.93 -18.52 -2.71
CA ILE A 229 -2.63 -19.09 -2.32
C ILE A 229 -2.13 -20.03 -3.41
N ARG A 230 -2.98 -20.93 -3.91
CA ARG A 230 -2.62 -21.85 -4.98
C ARG A 230 -2.24 -21.12 -6.27
N LEU A 231 -2.97 -20.06 -6.62
CA LEU A 231 -2.61 -19.20 -7.75
C LEU A 231 -1.25 -18.48 -7.54
N LEU A 232 -0.84 -18.24 -6.30
CA LEU A 232 0.46 -17.61 -6.02
C LEU A 232 1.61 -18.62 -5.90
N SER A 233 1.32 -19.91 -5.70
CA SER A 233 2.32 -20.95 -5.43
C SER A 233 2.45 -22.04 -6.50
N CYS A 234 1.43 -22.30 -7.32
CA CYS A 234 1.42 -23.38 -8.30
C CYS A 234 1.85 -22.88 -9.68
N ASN A 235 2.65 -23.66 -10.41
CA ASN A 235 3.05 -23.36 -11.79
C ASN A 235 1.84 -23.23 -12.72
N ARG A 236 1.91 -22.32 -13.69
CA ARG A 236 0.92 -22.15 -14.77
C ARG A 236 1.62 -21.73 -16.06
N THR A 237 2.12 -22.71 -16.80
CA THR A 237 2.69 -22.52 -18.13
C THR A 237 1.88 -23.22 -19.21
N PHE A 238 1.85 -22.65 -20.41
CA PHE A 238 1.05 -23.10 -21.54
C PHE A 238 1.85 -23.11 -22.83
N SER A 239 1.66 -24.15 -23.64
CA SER A 239 2.32 -24.28 -24.93
C SER A 239 1.65 -23.40 -25.98
N CYS A 240 2.44 -22.59 -26.68
CA CYS A 240 1.97 -21.71 -27.76
C CYS A 240 2.25 -22.29 -29.17
N SER A 241 2.70 -23.55 -29.25
CA SER A 241 3.14 -24.21 -30.49
C SER A 241 2.04 -24.26 -31.54
N ARG A 242 0.81 -24.61 -31.15
CA ARG A 242 -0.34 -24.70 -32.06
C ARG A 242 -0.68 -23.34 -32.68
N ALA A 243 -0.61 -22.26 -31.90
CA ALA A 243 -0.86 -20.90 -32.40
C ALA A 243 0.24 -20.46 -33.38
N LYS A 244 1.50 -20.81 -33.09
CA LYS A 244 2.62 -20.55 -34.00
C LYS A 244 2.46 -21.28 -35.33
N GLU A 245 2.16 -22.58 -35.30
CA GLU A 245 2.03 -23.41 -36.50
C GLU A 245 0.78 -23.07 -37.33
N GLN A 246 -0.37 -22.86 -36.68
CA GLN A 246 -1.65 -22.75 -37.40
C GLN A 246 -2.06 -21.30 -37.70
N LEU A 247 -1.71 -20.35 -36.82
CA LEU A 247 -2.04 -18.93 -36.97
C LEU A 247 -0.85 -18.07 -37.44
N GLY A 248 0.37 -18.62 -37.45
CA GLY A 248 1.59 -17.84 -37.68
C GLY A 248 1.85 -16.82 -36.58
N TYR A 249 1.40 -17.08 -35.35
CA TYR A 249 1.59 -16.18 -34.23
C TYR A 249 3.00 -16.32 -33.65
N GLU A 250 3.70 -15.19 -33.57
CA GLU A 250 4.91 -15.01 -32.76
C GLU A 250 4.81 -13.67 -32.03
N PRO A 251 5.25 -13.57 -30.77
CA PRO A 251 5.21 -12.33 -30.01
C PRO A 251 6.08 -11.26 -30.68
N ILE A 252 5.52 -10.08 -30.91
CA ILE A 252 6.19 -8.94 -31.56
C ILE A 252 6.90 -8.01 -30.58
N VAL A 253 6.55 -8.12 -29.29
CA VAL A 253 7.18 -7.37 -28.19
C VAL A 253 7.77 -8.36 -27.17
N SER A 254 9.04 -8.18 -26.81
CA SER A 254 9.68 -9.00 -25.78
C SER A 254 9.09 -8.72 -24.39
N LEU A 255 9.20 -9.67 -23.46
CA LEU A 255 8.75 -9.51 -22.09
C LEU A 255 9.44 -8.31 -21.41
N LYS A 256 10.74 -8.13 -21.69
CA LYS A 256 11.54 -7.01 -21.17
C LYS A 256 11.04 -5.65 -21.66
N ASP A 257 10.77 -5.52 -22.96
CA ASP A 257 10.26 -4.27 -23.54
C ASP A 257 8.83 -3.99 -23.08
N GLY A 258 8.00 -5.04 -23.00
CA GLY A 258 6.65 -4.96 -22.46
C GLY A 258 6.65 -4.46 -21.02
N LEU A 259 7.55 -4.99 -20.16
CA LEU A 259 7.70 -4.55 -18.77
C LEU A 259 8.09 -3.08 -18.69
N LYS A 260 9.10 -2.66 -19.46
CA LYS A 260 9.54 -1.26 -19.53
C LYS A 260 8.39 -0.32 -19.89
N ARG A 261 7.68 -0.60 -21.00
CA ARG A 261 6.53 0.21 -21.45
C ARG A 261 5.40 0.22 -20.42
N THR A 262 5.17 -0.91 -19.76
CA THR A 262 4.17 -1.02 -18.68
C THR A 262 4.53 -0.06 -17.54
N ILE A 263 5.76 -0.14 -17.01
CA ILE A 263 6.22 0.72 -15.91
C ILE A 263 6.14 2.21 -16.27
N GLU A 264 6.60 2.57 -17.47
CA GLU A 264 6.57 3.95 -17.98
C GLU A 264 5.14 4.52 -18.07
N SER A 265 4.13 3.65 -18.27
CA SER A 265 2.73 4.07 -18.35
C SER A 265 2.06 4.39 -16.99
N TYR A 266 2.70 4.09 -15.86
CA TYR A 266 2.15 4.34 -14.52
C TYR A 266 2.99 5.29 -13.64
N PRO A 267 3.31 6.52 -14.09
CA PRO A 267 4.07 7.46 -13.26
C PRO A 267 3.35 7.81 -11.94
N HIS A 268 2.02 7.79 -11.92
CA HIS A 268 1.20 8.04 -10.72
C HIS A 268 1.23 6.89 -9.69
N LEU A 269 1.66 5.70 -10.09
CA LEU A 269 1.80 4.55 -9.19
C LEU A 269 3.22 4.39 -8.65
N GLN A 270 4.19 5.08 -9.23
CA GLN A 270 5.56 5.09 -8.73
C GLN A 270 5.59 5.44 -7.24
N ALA A 271 6.51 4.82 -6.52
CA ALA A 271 6.87 5.24 -5.19
C ALA A 271 7.36 6.68 -5.31
N GLN A 272 6.46 7.64 -5.05
CA GLN A 272 6.90 8.99 -4.72
C GLN A 272 7.91 8.85 -3.58
N ASN A 273 8.87 9.78 -3.46
CA ASN A 273 9.84 9.87 -2.36
C ASN A 273 9.17 10.08 -0.96
N GLN A 274 7.98 9.55 -0.74
CA GLN A 274 7.44 9.21 0.56
C GLN A 274 8.25 8.04 1.13
N ARG A 275 9.43 8.36 1.66
CA ARG A 275 9.82 7.78 2.95
C ARG A 275 8.57 7.83 3.81
N SER A 276 8.07 6.68 4.25
CA SER A 276 6.92 6.61 5.15
C SER A 276 7.13 7.62 6.26
N ILE A 277 6.33 8.68 6.26
CA ILE A 277 6.35 9.69 7.33
C ILE A 277 5.96 8.91 8.59
N SER A 278 6.92 8.60 9.47
CA SER A 278 6.65 7.78 10.66
C SER A 278 5.67 8.51 11.57
N LYS A 279 4.80 7.82 12.31
CA LYS A 279 3.85 8.51 13.20
C LYS A 279 4.58 9.38 14.22
N ALA A 280 5.81 9.03 14.59
CA ALA A 280 6.68 9.87 15.41
C ALA A 280 6.99 11.22 14.74
N SER A 281 7.29 11.25 13.45
CA SER A 281 7.52 12.50 12.72
C SER A 281 6.26 13.38 12.65
N ILE A 282 5.07 12.76 12.52
CA ILE A 282 3.77 13.45 12.57
C ILE A 282 3.53 14.03 13.97
N PHE A 283 3.76 13.24 15.02
CA PHE A 283 3.60 13.69 16.41
C PHE A 283 4.54 14.85 16.78
N LEU A 284 5.74 14.85 16.20
CA LEU A 284 6.75 15.90 16.37
C LEU A 284 6.52 17.11 15.45
N GLY A 285 5.42 17.15 14.68
CA GLY A 285 4.99 18.31 13.90
C GLY A 285 5.63 18.45 12.52
N ASN A 286 6.21 17.38 11.95
CA ASN A 286 6.72 17.33 10.57
C ASN A 286 7.69 18.47 10.17
N GLY A 287 8.51 18.95 11.11
CA GLY A 287 9.47 20.04 10.89
C GLY A 287 10.93 19.66 11.13
N ASN A 288 11.80 20.66 11.10
CA ASN A 288 13.23 20.50 11.39
C ASN A 288 13.48 19.88 12.78
N PHE A 289 12.58 20.11 13.73
CA PHE A 289 12.62 19.47 15.05
C PHE A 289 12.45 17.95 14.96
N ALA A 290 11.46 17.46 14.20
CA ALA A 290 11.25 16.02 13.99
C ALA A 290 12.48 15.37 13.35
N LYS A 291 13.04 16.00 12.32
CA LYS A 291 14.26 15.54 11.62
C LYS A 291 15.48 15.45 12.55
N THR A 292 15.59 16.39 13.49
CA THR A 292 16.66 16.46 14.49
C THR A 292 16.48 15.37 15.56
N VAL A 293 15.27 15.19 16.09
CA VAL A 293 15.00 14.21 17.16
C VAL A 293 15.08 12.78 16.64
N LEU A 294 14.64 12.53 15.40
CA LEU A 294 14.68 11.21 14.75
C LEU A 294 16.04 10.87 14.12
N TRP A 295 17.05 11.73 14.25
CA TRP A 295 18.39 11.53 13.68
C TRP A 295 18.43 11.44 12.15
N GLU A 296 17.46 12.04 11.45
CA GLU A 296 17.44 12.08 9.98
C GLU A 296 18.56 12.97 9.43
N ASP A 297 18.81 14.11 10.08
CA ASP A 297 19.98 14.96 9.83
C ASP A 297 20.96 14.85 11.00
N LYS A 298 21.99 14.00 10.82
CA LYS A 298 23.02 13.76 11.85
C LYS A 298 23.80 15.02 12.21
N LYS A 299 24.04 15.93 11.26
CA LYS A 299 24.84 17.13 11.52
C LYS A 299 24.06 18.09 12.40
N GLN A 300 22.81 18.36 12.05
CA GLN A 300 21.91 19.20 12.84
C GLN A 300 21.67 18.60 14.24
N THR A 301 21.46 17.28 14.32
CA THR A 301 21.26 16.56 15.59
C THR A 301 22.48 16.70 16.52
N MET A 302 23.69 16.50 15.99
CA MET A 302 24.91 16.64 16.79
C MET A 302 25.15 18.07 17.25
N THR A 303 24.85 19.07 16.41
CA THR A 303 24.94 20.49 16.81
C THR A 303 23.96 20.82 17.94
N VAL A 304 22.71 20.34 17.87
CA VAL A 304 21.70 20.57 18.91
C VAL A 304 22.08 19.85 20.21
N LEU A 305 22.58 18.61 20.15
CA LEU A 305 23.05 17.89 21.34
C LEU A 305 24.25 18.58 21.99
N LEU A 306 25.18 19.14 21.20
CA LEU A 306 26.33 19.87 21.71
C LEU A 306 25.90 21.20 22.37
N LEU A 307 24.96 21.93 21.76
CA LEU A 307 24.36 23.13 22.37
C LEU A 307 23.63 22.79 23.67
N LEU A 308 22.83 21.72 23.69
CA LEU A 308 22.16 21.26 24.91
C LEU A 308 23.15 20.85 26.00
N ALA A 309 24.29 20.24 25.66
CA ALA A 309 25.35 19.91 26.61
C ALA A 309 26.04 21.15 27.19
N VAL A 310 26.26 22.18 26.37
CA VAL A 310 26.79 23.48 26.83
C VAL A 310 25.80 24.18 27.76
N ILE A 311 24.52 24.21 27.38
CA ILE A 311 23.42 24.75 28.19
C ILE A 311 23.33 23.98 29.52
N TYR A 312 23.38 22.65 29.48
CA TYR A 312 23.41 21.81 30.66
C TYR A 312 24.57 22.17 31.60
N TYR A 313 25.76 22.30 31.02
CA TYR A 313 26.96 22.59 31.78
C TYR A 313 26.86 23.95 32.49
N HIS A 314 26.35 24.96 31.79
CA HIS A 314 26.19 26.31 32.37
C HIS A 314 25.07 26.41 33.39
N LEU A 315 23.94 25.75 33.19
CA LEU A 315 22.80 25.82 34.12
C LEU A 315 23.02 24.95 35.37
N PHE A 316 23.56 23.74 35.23
CA PHE A 316 23.44 22.73 36.28
C PHE A 316 24.75 22.39 36.99
N THR A 317 25.89 22.36 36.30
CA THR A 317 27.19 22.10 36.95
C THR A 317 27.75 23.33 37.67
N CYS A 318 27.34 24.54 37.29
CA CYS A 318 27.77 25.77 37.96
C CYS A 318 26.86 26.21 39.12
N GLY A 319 25.76 25.48 39.39
CA GLY A 319 24.86 25.76 40.52
C GLY A 319 23.97 27.00 40.39
N TYR A 320 23.80 27.54 39.18
CA TYR A 320 22.96 28.72 38.95
C TYR A 320 21.47 28.36 38.93
N THR A 321 20.62 29.24 39.47
CA THR A 321 19.18 29.15 39.21
C THR A 321 18.88 29.52 37.76
N PHE A 322 17.76 29.05 37.20
CA PHE A 322 17.32 29.43 35.85
C PHE A 322 17.29 30.95 35.65
N ILE A 323 16.85 31.69 36.67
CA ILE A 323 16.80 33.15 36.66
C ILE A 323 18.21 33.74 36.54
N THR A 324 19.17 33.23 37.31
CA THR A 324 20.56 33.69 37.24
C THR A 324 21.22 33.37 35.90
N ALA A 325 20.93 32.21 35.31
CA ALA A 325 21.42 31.82 34.00
C ALA A 325 20.86 32.73 32.88
N MET A 326 19.54 32.99 32.90
CA MET A 326 18.88 33.91 31.97
C MET A 326 19.42 35.33 32.10
N SER A 327 19.60 35.81 33.34
CA SER A 327 20.20 37.12 33.60
C SER A 327 21.61 37.23 33.02
N LYS A 328 22.46 36.21 33.22
CA LYS A 328 23.82 36.21 32.66
C LYS A 328 23.83 36.11 31.14
N LEU A 329 22.92 35.34 30.56
CA LEU A 329 22.76 35.26 29.10
C LEU A 329 22.40 36.64 28.55
N PHE A 330 21.39 37.30 29.12
CA PHE A 330 21.01 38.66 28.72
C PHE A 330 22.13 39.67 28.93
N SER A 331 22.87 39.58 30.04
CA SER A 331 24.02 40.44 30.27
C SER A 331 25.13 40.21 29.25
N LEU A 332 25.41 38.95 28.87
CA LEU A 332 26.42 38.61 27.86
C LEU A 332 25.98 39.06 26.47
N THR A 333 24.71 38.85 26.11
CA THR A 333 24.14 39.33 24.85
C THR A 333 24.14 40.85 24.77
N ALA A 334 23.77 41.55 25.84
CA ALA A 334 23.83 43.00 25.91
C ALA A 334 25.28 43.51 25.78
N LEU A 335 26.23 42.86 26.47
CA LEU A 335 27.65 43.18 26.36
C LEU A 335 28.18 42.91 24.95
N PHE A 336 27.79 41.80 24.33
CA PHE A 336 28.15 41.46 22.95
C PHE A 336 27.60 42.50 21.97
N LEU A 337 26.32 42.86 22.07
CA LEU A 337 25.69 43.87 21.22
C LEU A 337 26.35 45.25 21.42
N PHE A 338 26.72 45.59 22.65
CA PHE A 338 27.43 46.82 22.98
C PHE A 338 28.83 46.85 22.36
N ILE A 339 29.62 45.78 22.53
CA ILE A 339 30.95 45.65 21.92
C ILE A 339 30.85 45.66 20.39
N HIS A 340 29.91 44.91 19.81
CA HIS A 340 29.63 44.88 18.37
C HIS A 340 29.20 46.24 17.81
N GLY A 341 28.46 47.03 18.58
CA GLY A 341 28.10 48.41 18.23
C GLY A 341 29.29 49.38 18.25
N MET A 342 30.27 49.15 19.14
CA MET A 342 31.49 49.97 19.27
C MET A 342 32.59 49.58 18.26
N LEU A 343 32.54 48.39 17.67
CA LEU A 343 33.53 47.91 16.71
C LEU A 343 33.59 48.79 15.44
N PRO A 344 34.79 49.24 15.01
CA PRO A 344 34.93 49.99 13.76
C PRO A 344 34.63 49.10 12.56
N ALA A 345 34.12 49.70 11.47
CA ALA A 345 33.62 48.97 10.30
C ALA A 345 34.69 48.10 9.59
N ASN A 346 35.98 48.35 9.83
CA ASN A 346 37.10 47.55 9.35
C ASN A 346 38.04 47.24 10.51
N MET A 347 38.28 45.95 10.77
CA MET A 347 39.38 45.48 11.63
C MET A 347 40.17 44.41 10.91
N PHE A 348 41.51 44.52 10.92
CA PHE A 348 42.43 43.50 10.39
C PHE A 348 42.05 42.97 8.98
N GLY A 349 41.63 43.86 8.07
CA GLY A 349 41.30 43.51 6.67
C GLY A 349 39.92 42.89 6.44
N HIS A 350 39.11 42.68 7.48
CA HIS A 350 37.73 42.19 7.36
C HIS A 350 36.71 43.30 7.66
N LYS A 351 35.70 43.43 6.80
CA LYS A 351 34.55 44.34 7.00
C LYS A 351 33.61 43.72 8.03
N VAL A 352 33.38 44.41 9.15
CA VAL A 352 32.38 44.02 10.15
C VAL A 352 31.05 44.67 9.76
N GLU A 353 30.08 43.85 9.35
CA GLU A 353 28.75 44.29 8.96
C GLU A 353 27.97 44.76 10.21
N LYS A 354 27.56 46.03 10.26
CA LYS A 354 26.82 46.57 11.41
C LYS A 354 25.38 46.06 11.38
N LEU A 355 24.87 45.64 12.55
CA LEU A 355 23.48 45.22 12.70
C LEU A 355 22.55 46.41 12.43
N GLU A 356 21.68 46.26 11.43
CA GLU A 356 20.74 47.30 11.03
C GLU A 356 19.59 47.44 12.08
N PRO A 357 19.14 48.66 12.44
CA PRO A 357 18.07 48.87 13.43
C PRO A 357 16.73 48.21 13.08
N SER A 358 16.48 47.94 11.80
CA SER A 358 15.34 47.21 11.27
C SER A 358 15.19 45.81 11.87
N ASN A 359 16.31 45.14 12.21
CA ASN A 359 16.33 43.80 12.81
C ASN A 359 15.79 43.75 14.25
N PHE A 360 15.60 44.90 14.90
CA PHE A 360 15.07 45.01 16.26
C PHE A 360 13.66 45.59 16.31
N HIS A 361 13.04 45.82 15.14
CA HIS A 361 11.68 46.33 15.06
C HIS A 361 10.67 45.17 15.07
N ILE A 362 9.87 45.08 16.13
CA ILE A 362 8.70 44.18 16.15
C ILE A 362 7.58 44.89 15.42
N SER A 363 7.10 44.32 14.31
CA SER A 363 6.01 44.92 13.55
C SER A 363 4.71 44.95 14.36
N GLN A 364 3.81 45.92 14.08
CA GLN A 364 2.51 45.97 14.75
C GLN A 364 1.69 44.69 14.54
N VAL A 365 1.85 44.03 13.38
CA VAL A 365 1.18 42.76 13.07
C VAL A 365 1.68 41.63 13.98
N GLU A 366 2.99 41.53 14.18
CA GLU A 366 3.59 40.52 15.08
C GLU A 366 3.22 40.78 16.54
N ALA A 367 3.22 42.05 16.98
CA ALA A 367 2.79 42.42 18.32
C ALA A 367 1.32 42.06 18.56
N HIS A 368 0.45 42.33 17.59
CA HIS A 368 -0.96 41.98 17.66
C HIS A 368 -1.17 40.45 17.65
N TYR A 369 -0.41 39.72 16.85
CA TYR A 369 -0.44 38.26 16.82
C TYR A 369 -0.03 37.65 18.17
N ILE A 370 1.04 38.15 18.79
CA ILE A 370 1.49 37.71 20.11
C ILE A 370 0.40 37.99 21.16
N ALA A 371 -0.15 39.21 21.18
CA ALA A 371 -1.21 39.58 22.11
C ALA A 371 -2.46 38.69 21.94
N HIS A 372 -2.86 38.42 20.69
CA HIS A 372 -3.98 37.54 20.39
C HIS A 372 -3.71 36.08 20.80
N SER A 373 -2.49 35.59 20.58
CA SER A 373 -2.08 34.23 20.99
C SER A 373 -2.12 34.06 22.51
N VAL A 374 -1.60 35.04 23.26
CA VAL A 374 -1.67 35.04 24.73
C VAL A 374 -3.12 35.07 25.22
N SER A 375 -3.95 35.96 24.65
CA SER A 375 -5.37 36.05 25.00
C SER A 375 -6.12 34.76 24.71
N SER A 376 -5.90 34.16 23.53
CA SER A 376 -6.50 32.89 23.13
C SER A 376 -6.10 31.75 24.07
N THR A 377 -4.82 31.65 24.40
CA THR A 377 -4.29 30.63 25.32
C THR A 377 -4.89 30.78 26.71
N TRP A 378 -4.97 32.01 27.22
CA TRP A 378 -5.60 32.30 28.51
C TRP A 378 -7.09 31.96 28.50
N ASN A 379 -7.83 32.36 27.47
CA ASN A 379 -9.26 32.08 27.35
C ASN A 379 -9.55 30.58 27.25
N SER A 380 -8.69 29.83 26.54
CA SER A 380 -8.77 28.37 26.47
C SER A 380 -8.58 27.73 27.85
N LEU A 381 -7.55 28.15 28.60
CA LEU A 381 -7.28 27.69 29.96
C LEU A 381 -8.49 27.96 30.89
N VAL A 382 -9.03 29.18 30.85
CA VAL A 382 -10.22 29.57 31.63
C VAL A 382 -11.44 28.74 31.21
N GLY A 383 -11.60 28.44 29.91
CA GLY A 383 -12.64 27.57 29.40
C GLY A 383 -12.57 26.14 29.96
N VAL A 384 -11.37 25.55 29.98
CA VAL A 384 -11.11 24.23 30.59
C VAL A 384 -11.43 24.25 32.08
N LEU A 385 -10.95 25.26 32.82
CA LEU A 385 -11.25 25.43 34.25
C LEU A 385 -12.76 25.54 34.51
N LYS A 386 -13.47 26.34 33.71
CA LYS A 386 -14.92 26.47 33.81
C LYS A 386 -15.66 25.17 33.50
N SER A 387 -15.16 24.37 32.56
CA SER A 387 -15.71 23.04 32.25
C SER A 387 -15.49 22.07 33.42
N LEU A 388 -14.30 22.08 34.03
CA LEU A 388 -13.99 21.29 35.23
C LEU A 388 -14.87 21.67 36.42
N CYS A 389 -15.07 22.96 36.67
CA CYS A 389 -15.94 23.44 37.76
C CYS A 389 -17.41 23.07 37.57
N ARG A 390 -17.86 22.87 36.33
CA ARG A 390 -19.24 22.43 36.04
C ARG A 390 -19.46 20.93 36.23
N GLY A 391 -18.39 20.12 36.31
CA GLY A 391 -18.45 18.69 36.66
C GLY A 391 -19.05 17.76 35.60
N ASN A 392 -19.38 18.25 34.40
CA ASN A 392 -20.10 17.47 33.39
C ASN A 392 -19.18 16.70 32.42
N ASP A 393 -17.87 16.98 32.41
CA ASP A 393 -16.91 16.39 31.46
C ASP A 393 -15.86 15.53 32.18
N TRP A 394 -16.27 14.31 32.52
CA TRP A 394 -15.41 13.32 33.17
C TRP A 394 -14.15 12.96 32.35
N PRO A 395 -14.22 12.78 31.02
CA PRO A 395 -13.02 12.59 30.20
C PRO A 395 -12.00 13.74 30.31
N LEU A 396 -12.48 14.99 30.30
CA LEU A 396 -11.62 16.17 30.48
C LEU A 396 -11.00 16.20 31.88
N PHE A 397 -11.77 15.87 32.93
CA PHE A 397 -11.27 15.77 34.30
C PHE A 397 -10.11 14.77 34.41
N PHE A 398 -10.29 13.53 33.93
CA PHE A 398 -9.23 12.52 34.00
C PHE A 398 -8.00 12.91 33.18
N LYS A 399 -8.18 13.54 32.02
CA LYS A 399 -7.04 14.08 31.24
C LYS A 399 -6.26 15.12 32.03
N VAL A 400 -6.94 16.08 32.65
CA VAL A 400 -6.29 17.15 33.43
C VAL A 400 -5.59 16.58 34.66
N VAL A 401 -6.23 15.68 35.40
CA VAL A 401 -5.62 15.00 36.56
C VAL A 401 -4.38 14.20 36.14
N PHE A 402 -4.46 13.44 35.04
CA PHE A 402 -3.32 12.70 34.52
C PHE A 402 -2.18 13.62 34.10
N THR A 403 -2.47 14.71 33.37
CA THR A 403 -1.46 15.71 32.99
C THR A 403 -0.82 16.36 34.22
N LEU A 404 -1.61 16.73 35.24
CA LEU A 404 -1.09 17.28 36.49
C LEU A 404 -0.27 16.26 37.28
N LEU A 405 -0.63 14.98 37.25
CA LEU A 405 0.13 13.90 37.87
C LEU A 405 1.49 13.72 37.17
N VAL A 406 1.51 13.76 35.84
CA VAL A 406 2.76 13.74 35.05
C VAL A 406 3.62 14.95 35.38
N VAL A 407 3.02 16.16 35.42
CA VAL A 407 3.72 17.39 35.82
C VAL A 407 4.24 17.28 37.25
N SER A 408 3.47 16.72 38.18
CA SER A 408 3.86 16.51 39.58
C SER A 408 5.06 15.56 39.67
N ILE A 409 5.03 14.43 38.95
CA ILE A 409 6.14 13.47 38.90
C ILE A 409 7.39 14.15 38.31
N LEU A 410 7.24 14.87 37.20
CA LEU A 410 8.34 15.62 36.58
C LEU A 410 8.89 16.71 37.51
N SER A 411 8.04 17.38 38.27
CA SER A 411 8.43 18.42 39.24
C SER A 411 9.10 17.87 40.50
N SER A 412 8.88 16.59 40.81
CA SER A 412 9.52 15.89 41.93
C SER A 412 10.96 15.44 41.60
N MET A 413 11.32 15.42 40.32
CA MET A 413 12.68 15.13 39.90
C MET A 413 13.55 16.38 40.08
N SER A 414 14.79 16.18 40.57
CA SER A 414 15.75 17.29 40.57
C SER A 414 15.93 17.82 39.14
N SER A 415 16.08 19.13 38.98
CA SER A 415 16.25 19.76 37.67
C SER A 415 17.46 19.21 36.90
N GLN A 416 18.49 18.73 37.62
CA GLN A 416 19.62 18.01 37.05
C GLN A 416 19.23 16.61 36.54
N SER A 417 18.41 15.86 37.29
CA SER A 417 17.93 14.53 36.92
C SER A 417 16.98 14.58 35.73
N ALA A 418 16.08 15.57 35.69
CA ALA A 418 15.16 15.78 34.58
C ALA A 418 15.90 16.03 33.25
N PHE A 419 17.00 16.79 33.28
CA PHE A 419 17.80 17.05 32.08
C PHE A 419 18.66 15.84 31.66
N LYS A 420 19.32 15.17 32.63
CA LYS A 420 20.14 13.97 32.37
C LYS A 420 19.33 12.81 31.82
N ILE A 421 18.09 12.62 32.26
CA ILE A 421 17.23 11.49 31.87
C ILE A 421 16.32 11.88 30.71
N GLY A 422 15.71 13.07 30.75
CA GLY A 422 14.70 13.51 29.80
C GLY A 422 15.22 13.70 28.38
N ILE A 423 16.40 14.30 28.19
CA ILE A 423 16.94 14.51 26.83
C ILE A 423 17.32 13.19 26.16
N PRO A 424 18.08 12.28 26.78
CA PRO A 424 18.30 10.96 26.21
C PRO A 424 17.00 10.20 25.96
N MET A 425 16.01 10.29 26.87
CA MET A 425 14.71 9.64 26.68
C MET A 425 13.95 10.19 25.47
N VAL A 426 14.01 11.49 25.17
CA VAL A 426 13.36 12.06 23.97
C VAL A 426 14.07 11.56 22.70
N PHE A 427 15.39 11.70 22.62
CA PHE A 427 16.14 11.32 21.41
C PHE A 427 16.20 9.80 21.17
N LEU A 428 16.28 9.00 22.24
CA LEU A 428 16.27 7.53 22.13
C LEU A 428 14.86 6.97 22.10
N GLY A 429 13.92 7.56 22.83
CA GLY A 429 12.54 7.09 22.93
C GLY A 429 11.75 7.26 21.64
N PHE A 430 11.84 8.42 20.97
CA PHE A 430 11.18 8.59 19.67
C PHE A 430 11.81 7.71 18.57
N LYS A 431 13.13 7.53 18.61
CA LYS A 431 13.84 6.62 17.70
C LYS A 431 13.53 5.15 17.98
N ALA A 432 13.41 4.77 19.24
CA ALA A 432 12.99 3.43 19.64
C ALA A 432 11.53 3.20 19.25
N TYR A 433 10.66 4.19 19.46
CA TYR A 433 9.27 4.13 19.03
C TYR A 433 9.17 3.92 17.52
N GLU A 434 9.90 4.67 16.70
CA GLU A 434 9.91 4.47 15.24
C GLU A 434 10.37 3.06 14.84
N LYS A 435 11.33 2.48 15.57
CA LYS A 435 11.81 1.13 15.32
C LYS A 435 10.81 0.04 15.73
N TRP A 436 10.00 0.31 16.75
CA TRP A 436 9.07 -0.66 17.36
C TRP A 436 7.60 -0.28 17.14
N GLU A 437 7.31 0.63 16.21
CA GLU A 437 6.00 1.24 16.01
C GLU A 437 4.90 0.19 15.84
N ASP A 438 5.12 -0.77 14.94
CA ASP A 438 4.18 -1.87 14.69
C ASP A 438 3.97 -2.77 15.92
N THR A 439 5.01 -2.96 16.74
CA THR A 439 4.92 -3.80 17.94
C THR A 439 4.15 -3.08 19.05
N ILE A 440 4.40 -1.79 19.24
CA ILE A 440 3.74 -0.96 20.25
C ILE A 440 2.26 -0.79 19.90
N ASP A 441 1.94 -0.54 18.63
CA ASP A 441 0.56 -0.39 18.18
C ASP A 441 -0.27 -1.67 18.37
N ASN A 442 0.33 -2.84 18.11
CA ASN A 442 -0.31 -4.12 18.41
C ASN A 442 -0.53 -4.32 19.91
N LEU A 443 0.47 -3.98 20.75
CA LEU A 443 0.38 -4.11 22.20
C LEU A 443 -0.68 -3.17 22.81
N VAL A 444 -0.79 -1.95 22.29
CA VAL A 444 -1.83 -0.98 22.68
C VAL A 444 -3.21 -1.43 22.18
N GLY A 445 -3.30 -2.00 20.98
CA GLY A 445 -4.52 -2.62 20.45
C GLY A 445 -5.03 -3.75 21.34
N ASP A 446 -4.12 -4.65 21.74
CA ASP A 446 -4.41 -5.76 22.65
C ASP A 446 -4.81 -5.26 24.04
N ALA A 447 -4.11 -4.28 24.59
CA ALA A 447 -4.45 -3.67 25.89
C ALA A 447 -5.82 -2.97 25.86
N CYS A 448 -6.13 -2.23 24.80
CA CYS A 448 -7.45 -1.62 24.61
C CYS A 448 -8.56 -2.68 24.49
N SER A 449 -8.29 -3.80 23.81
CA SER A 449 -9.25 -4.91 23.70
C SER A 449 -9.53 -5.58 25.07
N VAL A 450 -8.50 -5.73 25.90
CA VAL A 450 -8.59 -6.27 27.26
C VAL A 450 -9.35 -5.32 28.19
N VAL A 451 -9.08 -4.00 28.11
CA VAL A 451 -9.79 -2.98 28.88
C VAL A 451 -11.26 -2.88 28.46
N MET A 452 -11.59 -2.99 27.16
CA MET A 452 -12.98 -3.06 26.71
C MET A 452 -13.68 -4.34 27.17
N HIS A 453 -13.00 -5.48 27.18
CA HIS A 453 -13.54 -6.74 27.73
C HIS A 453 -13.79 -6.67 29.25
N LEU A 454 -12.91 -6.01 30.01
CA LEU A 454 -13.09 -5.79 31.45
C LEU A 454 -14.22 -4.78 31.74
N GLY A 455 -14.37 -3.74 30.92
CA GLY A 455 -15.47 -2.78 31.03
C GLY A 455 -16.85 -3.36 30.68
N LEU A 456 -16.92 -4.30 29.73
CA LEU A 456 -18.15 -5.04 29.40
C LEU A 456 -18.51 -6.07 30.47
N SER A 457 -17.51 -6.69 31.12
CA SER A 457 -17.72 -7.61 32.24
C SER A 457 -18.32 -6.91 33.47
N GLN A 458 -17.89 -5.68 33.77
CA GLN A 458 -18.48 -4.86 34.85
C GLN A 458 -19.92 -4.38 34.58
N LYS A 459 -20.29 -4.16 33.31
CA LYS A 459 -21.69 -3.85 32.96
C LYS A 459 -22.61 -5.07 33.12
N SER A 460 -22.12 -6.26 32.77
CA SER A 460 -22.86 -7.52 32.93
C SER A 460 -23.10 -7.89 34.40
N SER A 461 -22.13 -7.63 35.29
CA SER A 461 -22.28 -7.91 36.73
C SER A 461 -23.18 -6.91 37.47
N ARG A 462 -23.25 -5.65 37.04
CA ARG A 462 -24.19 -4.67 37.60
C ARG A 462 -25.65 -4.92 37.21
N GLN A 463 -25.89 -5.52 36.04
CA GLN A 463 -27.25 -5.81 35.58
C GLN A 463 -27.84 -7.06 36.26
N LYS A 464 -27.01 -8.00 36.73
CA LYS A 464 -27.44 -9.17 37.51
C LYS A 464 -27.79 -8.89 38.98
N HIS A 465 -27.43 -7.72 39.52
CA HIS A 465 -27.77 -7.34 40.90
C HIS A 465 -29.02 -6.44 41.01
N ALA A 466 -29.59 -6.00 39.89
CA ALA A 466 -30.82 -5.22 39.87
C ALA A 466 -32.10 -6.08 39.69
N ASP A 467 -31.94 -7.36 39.33
CA ASP A 467 -33.05 -8.30 39.07
C ASP A 467 -33.14 -9.43 40.12
N ASN A 468 -32.62 -9.23 41.33
CA ASN A 468 -32.79 -10.16 42.47
C ASN A 468 -33.29 -9.43 43.72
#